data_AF-A0A7X6V1Q6-F1
#
_entry.id   AF-A0A7X6V1Q6-F1
#
_cell.length_a   1.000
_cell.length_b   1.000
_cell.length_c   1.000
_cell.angle_alpha   90.00
_cell.angle_beta   90.00
_cell.angle_gamma   90.00
#
_symmetry.space_group_name_H-M   'P 1'
#
loop_
_entity.id
_entity.type
_entity.pdbx_description
1 polymer ?
#
loop_
_entity_poly.entity_id
_entity_poly.type
_entity_poly.pdbx_seq_one_letter_code
_entity_poly.pdbx_strand_id
1 'polypeptide(L)'
;MRILSVICGIVLTVQFVYGGVSDATFTVLVKDEAHLPVTNATVGANFMRSKPIGSGAGSETHQHITGQTDTNGLYVFHGACNGVVYWSATKDGYYKTYALPVAFSNSIAGRWLPWNNTYETVLRKIEHPIPMYAKKLRPREFYIPATNSPVGYDFVKGDWVAPYGLGETPDFIFILDCVLGETRKSGIQMYNATLSLSFSNEDDGIQEVIDNPRTEGSVYRLPRYAPENGYMSNWKSSTSADLKSVNCEYAEDQNFFFRVRTKKDMDGRIISANYGKIRGPLFYEVLSRGTSLQMIYYFNPNPNDRNMEYDPKRNMSENLRTGERVNEP
;
A
#
# COMPACT_ATOMS: atom_id res chain seq x y z
N MET A 1 -8.72 -24.36 -1.31
CA MET A 1 -7.42 -23.71 -1.60
C MET A 1 -7.37 -23.40 -3.09
N ARG A 2 -7.71 -22.18 -3.50
CA ARG A 2 -7.63 -21.75 -4.91
C ARG A 2 -6.35 -20.94 -5.08
N ILE A 3 -5.39 -21.49 -5.82
CA ILE A 3 -4.18 -20.78 -6.24
C ILE A 3 -4.62 -19.76 -7.30
N LEU A 4 -4.41 -18.46 -7.05
CA LEU A 4 -4.61 -17.44 -8.08
C LEU A 4 -3.35 -17.40 -8.95
N SER A 5 -3.43 -17.96 -10.15
CA SER A 5 -2.44 -17.70 -11.20
C SER A 5 -2.66 -16.27 -11.70
N VAL A 6 -1.93 -15.30 -11.13
CA VAL A 6 -1.93 -13.93 -11.62
C VAL A 6 -1.25 -13.90 -12.99
N ILE A 7 -2.06 -13.84 -14.06
CA ILE A 7 -1.58 -13.43 -15.37
C ILE A 7 -1.25 -11.94 -15.25
N CYS A 8 0.04 -11.63 -15.14
CA CYS A 8 0.54 -10.27 -15.26
C CYS A 8 0.21 -9.74 -16.66
N GLY A 9 -0.93 -9.07 -16.80
CA GLY A 9 -1.48 -8.69 -18.10
C GLY A 9 -2.97 -8.97 -18.32
N ILE A 10 -3.82 -8.94 -17.29
CA ILE A 10 -5.19 -8.45 -17.54
C ILE A 10 -5.06 -6.95 -17.77
N VAL A 11 -4.86 -6.55 -19.02
CA VAL A 11 -5.31 -5.22 -19.46
C VAL A 11 -6.82 -5.28 -19.33
N LEU A 12 -7.31 -4.79 -18.20
CA LEU A 12 -8.72 -4.52 -18.01
C LEU A 12 -9.00 -3.31 -18.90
N THR A 13 -9.23 -3.57 -20.18
CA THR A 13 -9.92 -2.66 -21.08
C THR A 13 -11.34 -2.51 -20.55
N VAL A 14 -11.47 -1.74 -19.48
CA VAL A 14 -12.61 -0.85 -19.33
C VAL A 14 -12.66 -0.10 -20.64
N GLN A 15 -13.54 -0.54 -21.54
CA GLN A 15 -13.93 0.27 -22.67
C GLN A 15 -14.68 1.44 -22.04
N PHE A 16 -13.92 2.48 -21.70
CA PHE A 16 -14.45 3.80 -21.50
C PHE A 16 -15.17 4.12 -22.81
N VAL A 17 -16.49 3.97 -22.79
CA VAL A 17 -17.34 4.73 -23.69
C VAL A 17 -16.99 6.17 -23.38
N TYR A 18 -16.19 6.79 -24.26
CA TYR A 18 -15.88 8.21 -24.22
C TYR A 18 -17.16 8.98 -24.53
N GLY A 19 -18.10 8.95 -23.57
CA GLY A 19 -19.33 9.70 -23.62
C GLY A 19 -19.02 11.18 -23.58
N GLY A 20 -19.76 11.95 -24.37
CA GLY A 20 -19.66 13.40 -24.33
C GLY A 20 -19.93 13.94 -22.93
N VAL A 21 -19.40 15.14 -22.66
CA VAL A 21 -19.61 15.83 -21.38
C VAL A 21 -21.11 15.92 -21.10
N SER A 22 -21.53 15.43 -19.94
CA SER A 22 -22.91 15.43 -19.46
C SER A 22 -22.94 15.88 -18.00
N ASP A 23 -24.08 16.39 -17.55
CA ASP A 23 -24.26 16.79 -16.15
C ASP A 23 -24.22 15.57 -15.23
N ALA A 24 -23.57 15.71 -14.08
CA ALA A 24 -23.55 14.72 -13.01
C ALA A 24 -23.98 15.38 -11.70
N THR A 25 -24.74 14.63 -10.90
CA THR A 25 -25.04 14.96 -9.51
C THR A 25 -24.80 13.71 -8.67
N PHE A 26 -24.12 13.84 -7.55
CA PHE A 26 -23.95 12.76 -6.57
C PHE A 26 -23.85 13.33 -5.16
N THR A 27 -24.31 12.55 -4.19
CA THR A 27 -24.16 12.86 -2.78
C THR A 27 -22.96 12.09 -2.22
N VAL A 28 -22.19 12.71 -1.33
CA VAL A 28 -21.16 12.02 -0.54
C VAL A 28 -21.59 11.97 0.92
N LEU A 29 -21.26 10.87 1.61
CA LEU A 29 -21.49 10.68 3.03
C LEU A 29 -20.17 10.35 3.73
N VAL A 30 -19.71 11.25 4.59
CA VAL A 30 -18.46 11.10 5.33
C VAL A 30 -18.75 10.64 6.76
N LYS A 31 -18.21 9.49 7.14
CA LYS A 31 -18.34 8.88 8.48
C LYS A 31 -16.97 8.76 9.16
N ASP A 32 -16.95 8.49 10.46
CA ASP A 32 -15.76 8.07 11.20
C ASP A 32 -15.66 6.54 11.32
N GLU A 33 -14.64 6.06 12.03
CA GLU A 33 -14.41 4.62 12.28
C GLU A 33 -15.49 3.97 13.18
N ALA A 34 -16.29 4.77 13.89
CA ALA A 34 -17.48 4.33 14.63
C ALA A 34 -18.77 4.40 13.79
N HIS A 35 -18.64 4.67 12.48
CA HIS A 35 -19.74 4.89 11.53
C HIS A 35 -20.64 6.09 11.85
N LEU A 36 -20.19 7.03 12.69
CA LEU A 36 -20.92 8.26 12.99
C LEU A 36 -20.66 9.32 11.91
N PRO A 37 -21.63 10.16 11.56
CA PRO A 37 -21.47 11.18 10.53
C PRO A 37 -20.49 12.29 10.95
N VAL A 38 -19.56 12.64 10.06
CA VAL A 38 -18.56 13.67 10.30
C VAL A 38 -19.03 14.98 9.67
N THR A 39 -19.62 15.84 10.48
CA THR A 39 -20.02 17.21 10.09
C THR A 39 -18.83 18.13 9.85
N ASN A 40 -18.99 19.15 8.99
CA ASN A 40 -17.96 20.14 8.63
C ASN A 40 -16.64 19.51 8.12
N ALA A 41 -16.70 18.33 7.51
CA ALA A 41 -15.59 17.77 6.75
C ALA A 41 -15.51 18.49 5.39
N THR A 42 -14.33 19.01 5.05
CA THR A 42 -14.09 19.61 3.74
C THR A 42 -13.97 18.50 2.71
N VAL A 43 -14.90 18.50 1.75
CA VAL A 43 -14.91 17.57 0.62
C VAL A 43 -14.59 18.32 -0.67
N GLY A 44 -13.88 17.66 -1.59
CA GLY A 44 -13.53 18.22 -2.90
C GLY A 44 -13.60 17.20 -4.02
N ALA A 45 -14.17 17.57 -5.16
CA ALA A 45 -14.40 16.72 -6.33
C ALA A 45 -13.85 17.33 -7.62
N ASN A 46 -13.29 16.48 -8.49
CA ASN A 46 -12.72 16.84 -9.78
C ASN A 46 -13.61 16.32 -10.92
N PHE A 47 -14.40 17.22 -11.50
CA PHE A 47 -15.21 16.94 -12.67
C PHE A 47 -14.34 17.03 -13.93
N MET A 48 -13.82 15.89 -14.39
CA MET A 48 -12.95 15.81 -15.56
C MET A 48 -13.72 16.01 -16.86
N ARG A 49 -13.11 16.69 -17.83
CA ARG A 49 -13.67 16.98 -19.15
C ARG A 49 -12.57 16.83 -20.21
N SER A 50 -12.83 16.02 -21.23
CA SER A 50 -11.96 15.92 -22.40
C SER A 50 -11.80 17.29 -23.07
N LYS A 51 -10.58 17.66 -23.46
CA LYS A 51 -10.38 18.88 -24.26
C LYS A 51 -11.02 18.76 -25.65
N PRO A 52 -11.49 19.88 -26.26
CA PRO A 52 -11.79 19.92 -27.68
C PRO A 52 -10.55 19.58 -28.54
N ILE A 53 -10.77 18.89 -29.66
CA ILE A 53 -9.72 18.56 -30.63
C ILE A 53 -9.03 19.85 -31.12
N GLY A 54 -7.68 19.86 -31.10
CA GLY A 54 -6.86 21.01 -31.51
C GLY A 54 -6.31 21.87 -30.36
N SER A 55 -6.68 21.60 -29.10
CA SER A 55 -6.37 22.45 -27.92
C SER A 55 -4.96 22.28 -27.31
N GLY A 56 -3.95 22.00 -28.14
CA GLY A 56 -2.55 21.80 -27.73
C GLY A 56 -2.30 20.57 -26.85
N ALA A 57 -1.08 20.44 -26.31
CA ALA A 57 -0.67 19.31 -25.48
C ALA A 57 -1.40 19.28 -24.11
N GLY A 58 -1.54 18.08 -23.54
CA GLY A 58 -2.32 17.80 -22.32
C GLY A 58 -3.79 17.50 -22.62
N SER A 59 -4.32 16.40 -22.08
CA SER A 59 -5.57 15.75 -22.51
C SER A 59 -6.88 16.31 -21.93
N GLU A 60 -6.81 16.95 -20.76
CA GLU A 60 -8.01 17.19 -19.93
C GLU A 60 -8.09 18.62 -19.41
N THR A 61 -9.33 19.03 -19.14
CA THR A 61 -9.69 20.17 -18.29
C THR A 61 -10.51 19.64 -17.12
N HIS A 62 -10.38 20.23 -15.93
CA HIS A 62 -11.14 19.80 -14.76
C HIS A 62 -11.79 20.99 -14.08
N GLN A 63 -13.04 20.82 -13.65
CA GLN A 63 -13.68 21.73 -12.70
C GLN A 63 -13.48 21.12 -11.30
N HIS A 64 -12.71 21.80 -10.45
CA HIS A 64 -12.63 21.46 -9.04
C HIS A 64 -13.76 22.15 -8.27
N ILE A 65 -14.53 21.39 -7.51
CA ILE A 65 -15.61 21.89 -6.64
C ILE A 65 -15.29 21.46 -5.22
N THR A 66 -15.48 22.35 -4.25
CA THR A 66 -15.30 22.07 -2.82
C THR A 66 -16.54 22.46 -2.03
N GLY A 67 -16.70 21.86 -0.86
CA GLY A 67 -17.76 22.18 0.09
C GLY A 67 -17.52 21.52 1.44
N GLN A 68 -18.51 21.64 2.32
CA GLN A 68 -18.46 21.07 3.67
C GLN A 68 -19.69 20.22 3.95
N THR A 69 -19.50 19.11 4.65
CA THR A 69 -20.60 18.22 5.04
C THR A 69 -21.52 18.83 6.08
N ASP A 70 -22.82 18.57 5.96
CA ASP A 70 -23.85 19.00 6.89
C ASP A 70 -23.77 18.26 8.25
N THR A 71 -24.79 18.44 9.11
CA THR A 71 -24.87 17.72 10.40
C THR A 71 -25.03 16.21 10.28
N ASN A 72 -25.45 15.72 9.11
CA ASN A 72 -25.62 14.30 8.79
C ASN A 72 -24.39 13.72 8.06
N GLY A 73 -23.31 14.49 7.91
CA GLY A 73 -22.11 14.07 7.19
C GLY A 73 -22.27 14.09 5.66
N LEU A 74 -23.32 14.73 5.13
CA LEU A 74 -23.69 14.73 3.73
C LEU A 74 -23.22 16.00 3.00
N TYR A 75 -22.82 15.86 1.74
CA TYR A 75 -22.65 16.98 0.81
C TYR A 75 -23.06 16.57 -0.61
N VAL A 76 -23.69 17.47 -1.36
CA VAL A 76 -24.13 17.20 -2.74
C VAL A 76 -23.22 17.92 -3.73
N PHE A 77 -22.54 17.15 -4.59
CA PHE A 77 -21.78 17.67 -5.70
C PHE A 77 -22.64 17.72 -6.97
N HIS A 78 -22.48 18.79 -7.75
CA HIS A 78 -23.13 18.98 -9.04
C HIS A 78 -22.16 19.62 -10.04
N GLY A 79 -22.08 19.08 -11.26
CA GLY A 79 -21.25 19.62 -12.33
C GLY A 79 -21.16 18.69 -13.54
N ALA A 80 -20.69 19.21 -14.68
CA ALA A 80 -20.58 18.41 -15.90
C ALA A 80 -19.19 17.72 -16.03
N CYS A 81 -19.17 16.42 -16.35
CA CYS A 81 -17.95 15.61 -16.53
C CYS A 81 -18.05 14.62 -17.69
N ASN A 82 -16.94 13.90 -17.95
CA ASN A 82 -16.79 12.82 -18.93
C ASN A 82 -17.19 11.41 -18.43
N GLY A 83 -17.92 11.32 -17.31
CA GLY A 83 -18.42 10.05 -16.76
C GLY A 83 -17.61 9.48 -15.59
N VAL A 84 -16.51 10.12 -15.18
CA VAL A 84 -15.78 9.78 -13.95
C VAL A 84 -15.49 11.05 -13.13
N VAL A 85 -15.64 10.97 -11.80
CA VAL A 85 -15.30 12.03 -10.85
C VAL A 85 -14.46 11.47 -9.70
N TYR A 86 -13.24 11.98 -9.55
CA TYR A 86 -12.40 11.72 -8.38
C TYR A 86 -12.78 12.69 -7.26
N TRP A 87 -12.84 12.22 -6.01
CA TRP A 87 -13.13 13.08 -4.87
C TRP A 87 -12.32 12.70 -3.63
N SER A 88 -12.31 13.59 -2.64
CA SER A 88 -11.61 13.38 -1.37
C SER A 88 -12.31 14.10 -0.22
N ALA A 89 -12.06 13.62 1.00
CA ALA A 89 -12.50 14.22 2.25
C ALA A 89 -11.29 14.57 3.14
N THR A 90 -11.40 15.67 3.88
CA THR A 90 -10.38 16.18 4.81
C THR A 90 -11.05 16.84 6.01
N LYS A 91 -10.45 16.73 7.19
CA LYS A 91 -10.84 17.47 8.40
C LYS A 91 -9.67 17.52 9.37
N ASP A 92 -9.52 18.62 10.11
CA ASP A 92 -8.50 18.73 11.14
C ASP A 92 -8.68 17.66 12.21
N GLY A 93 -7.58 17.00 12.59
CA GLY A 93 -7.59 15.83 13.49
C GLY A 93 -7.94 14.50 12.82
N TYR A 94 -8.08 14.46 11.49
CA TYR A 94 -8.33 13.23 10.71
C TYR A 94 -7.30 13.06 9.59
N TYR A 95 -7.02 11.81 9.23
CA TYR A 95 -6.25 11.48 8.05
C TYR A 95 -7.05 11.80 6.78
N LYS A 96 -6.39 12.35 5.75
CA LYS A 96 -7.01 12.62 4.45
C LYS A 96 -7.45 11.32 3.77
N THR A 97 -8.64 11.32 3.19
CA THR A 97 -9.19 10.19 2.44
C THR A 97 -9.46 10.56 0.97
N TYR A 98 -8.79 9.89 0.03
CA TYR A 98 -9.03 9.91 -1.41
C TYR A 98 -10.03 8.82 -1.80
N ALA A 99 -11.30 9.06 -1.56
CA ALA A 99 -12.36 8.07 -1.72
C ALA A 99 -12.45 7.49 -3.16
N LEU A 100 -13.11 6.33 -3.27
CA LEU A 100 -13.35 5.66 -4.54
C LEU A 100 -13.91 6.63 -5.61
N PRO A 101 -13.41 6.58 -6.87
CA PRO A 101 -13.92 7.40 -7.95
C PRO A 101 -15.40 7.09 -8.20
N VAL A 102 -16.20 8.13 -8.39
CA VAL A 102 -17.58 8.00 -8.85
C VAL A 102 -17.54 7.75 -10.36
N ALA A 103 -17.82 6.52 -10.76
CA ALA A 103 -18.00 6.14 -12.16
C ALA A 103 -19.50 6.11 -12.51
N PHE A 104 -19.84 6.73 -13.63
CA PHE A 104 -21.19 6.76 -14.19
C PHE A 104 -21.29 5.80 -15.38
N SER A 105 -22.44 5.13 -15.55
CA SER A 105 -22.61 4.05 -16.53
C SER A 105 -23.00 4.55 -17.92
N ASN A 106 -23.90 5.54 -17.99
CA ASN A 106 -24.48 6.04 -19.23
C ASN A 106 -25.09 7.42 -19.03
N SER A 107 -25.22 8.19 -20.11
CA SER A 107 -25.91 9.48 -20.12
C SER A 107 -27.27 9.34 -20.82
N ILE A 108 -28.33 9.86 -20.19
CA ILE A 108 -29.67 9.97 -20.77
C ILE A 108 -30.11 11.43 -20.68
N ALA A 109 -30.55 12.01 -21.81
CA ALA A 109 -30.97 13.41 -21.91
C ALA A 109 -29.94 14.41 -21.32
N GLY A 110 -28.65 14.16 -21.54
CA GLY A 110 -27.55 15.02 -21.08
C GLY A 110 -27.18 14.85 -19.60
N ARG A 111 -27.68 13.81 -18.92
CA ARG A 111 -27.41 13.51 -17.51
C ARG A 111 -26.82 12.13 -17.30
N TRP A 112 -25.72 12.08 -16.56
CA TRP A 112 -25.08 10.84 -16.12
C TRP A 112 -25.94 10.07 -15.10
N LEU A 113 -25.94 8.75 -15.24
CA LEU A 113 -26.57 7.81 -14.31
C LEU A 113 -25.52 6.97 -13.56
N PRO A 114 -25.77 6.61 -12.28
CA PRO A 114 -26.97 6.92 -11.49
C PRO A 114 -27.03 8.39 -11.04
N TRP A 115 -28.20 9.02 -11.15
CA TRP A 115 -28.38 10.42 -10.79
C TRP A 115 -28.59 10.61 -9.28
N ASN A 116 -27.77 11.43 -8.66
CA ASN A 116 -27.76 11.73 -7.22
C ASN A 116 -27.64 10.50 -6.30
N ASN A 117 -26.88 9.48 -6.71
CA ASN A 117 -26.54 8.36 -5.83
C ASN A 117 -25.65 8.83 -4.67
N THR A 118 -25.71 8.13 -3.53
CA THR A 118 -24.86 8.43 -2.35
C THR A 118 -23.63 7.52 -2.32
N TYR A 119 -22.46 8.12 -2.14
CA TYR A 119 -21.16 7.44 -2.04
C TYR A 119 -20.57 7.67 -0.65
N GLU A 120 -20.33 6.58 0.09
CA GLU A 120 -19.82 6.66 1.46
C GLU A 120 -18.28 6.66 1.50
N THR A 121 -17.70 7.32 2.51
CA THR A 121 -16.29 7.18 2.85
C THR A 121 -16.04 7.36 4.35
N VAL A 122 -14.89 6.88 4.82
CA VAL A 122 -14.47 6.99 6.22
C VAL A 122 -13.28 7.95 6.36
N LEU A 123 -13.41 8.93 7.25
CA LEU A 123 -12.29 9.70 7.79
C LEU A 123 -11.80 9.03 9.08
N ARG A 124 -10.55 8.57 9.07
CA ARG A 124 -9.92 7.96 10.24
C ARG A 124 -9.32 9.04 11.13
N LYS A 125 -9.57 8.96 12.43
CA LYS A 125 -9.06 9.95 13.38
C LYS A 125 -7.56 9.77 13.58
N ILE A 126 -6.85 10.88 13.74
CA ILE A 126 -5.47 10.90 14.23
C ILE A 126 -5.55 10.80 15.76
N GLU A 127 -5.00 9.73 16.34
CA GLU A 127 -5.04 9.51 17.79
C GLU A 127 -3.67 9.76 18.40
N HIS A 128 -2.71 8.88 18.12
CA HIS A 128 -1.40 8.89 18.77
C HIS A 128 -0.24 8.56 17.79
N PRO A 129 0.07 9.44 16.82
CA PRO A 129 1.24 9.24 15.95
C PRO A 129 2.55 9.22 16.74
N ILE A 130 3.37 8.20 16.49
CA ILE A 130 4.67 8.00 17.14
C ILE A 130 5.83 8.00 16.15
N PRO A 131 7.05 8.37 16.61
CA PRO A 131 8.26 8.17 15.83
C PRO A 131 8.47 6.69 15.52
N MET A 132 8.90 6.38 14.29
CA MET A 132 9.27 5.03 13.87
C MET A 132 10.49 5.07 12.96
N TYR A 133 11.20 3.96 12.85
CA TYR A 133 12.14 3.75 11.75
C TYR A 133 11.33 3.34 10.52
N ALA A 134 11.23 4.24 9.53
CA ALA A 134 10.41 4.03 8.35
C ALA A 134 11.19 4.28 7.07
N LYS A 135 11.37 3.25 6.26
CA LYS A 135 12.20 3.30 5.03
C LYS A 135 11.52 2.56 3.87
N LYS A 136 11.65 3.16 2.69
CA LYS A 136 11.26 2.56 1.41
C LYS A 136 12.49 1.99 0.70
N LEU A 137 12.58 0.67 0.66
CA LEU A 137 13.48 -0.06 -0.22
C LEU A 137 12.88 -0.04 -1.62
N ARG A 138 13.61 0.52 -2.58
CA ARG A 138 13.12 0.71 -3.95
C ARG A 138 13.55 -0.44 -4.85
N PRO A 139 12.66 -0.91 -5.74
CA PRO A 139 13.05 -1.86 -6.77
C PRO A 139 14.17 -1.23 -7.60
N ARG A 140 15.08 -2.06 -8.11
CA ARG A 140 16.23 -1.64 -8.93
C ARG A 140 17.29 -0.76 -8.23
N GLU A 141 17.13 -0.45 -6.94
CA GLU A 141 18.09 0.29 -6.11
C GLU A 141 18.62 -0.53 -4.93
N PHE A 142 17.83 -1.47 -4.39
CA PHE A 142 18.20 -2.34 -3.27
C PHE A 142 18.22 -3.81 -3.71
N TYR A 143 19.31 -4.52 -3.42
CA TYR A 143 19.59 -5.87 -3.93
C TYR A 143 19.82 -6.86 -2.79
N ILE A 144 19.27 -8.07 -2.94
CA ILE A 144 19.58 -9.20 -2.06
C ILE A 144 21.04 -9.64 -2.38
N PRO A 145 21.96 -9.60 -1.41
CA PRO A 145 23.40 -9.62 -1.70
C PRO A 145 23.97 -11.03 -1.93
N ALA A 146 23.22 -12.08 -1.58
CA ALA A 146 23.57 -13.48 -1.82
C ALA A 146 22.33 -14.32 -2.15
N THR A 147 22.50 -15.38 -2.94
CA THR A 147 21.49 -16.40 -3.22
C THR A 147 21.82 -17.70 -2.47
N ASN A 148 20.81 -18.52 -2.21
CA ASN A 148 20.91 -19.82 -1.54
C ASN A 148 21.66 -19.75 -0.19
N SER A 149 21.58 -18.61 0.51
CA SER A 149 22.22 -18.34 1.80
C SER A 149 21.37 -17.35 2.60
N PRO A 150 21.33 -17.45 3.95
CA PRO A 150 20.59 -16.51 4.78
C PRO A 150 21.27 -15.14 4.82
N VAL A 151 20.49 -14.08 4.63
CA VAL A 151 20.92 -12.68 4.74
C VAL A 151 20.02 -11.94 5.73
N GLY A 152 20.60 -11.40 6.80
CA GLY A 152 19.87 -10.64 7.81
C GLY A 152 19.63 -9.20 7.37
N TYR A 153 18.48 -8.61 7.72
CA TYR A 153 18.16 -7.20 7.51
C TYR A 153 17.80 -6.54 8.85
N ASP A 154 18.35 -5.36 9.11
CA ASP A 154 18.17 -4.59 10.33
C ASP A 154 17.25 -3.38 10.06
N PHE A 155 16.09 -3.29 10.72
CA PHE A 155 15.14 -2.21 10.50
C PHE A 155 15.57 -0.86 11.11
N VAL A 156 16.43 -0.89 12.14
CA VAL A 156 16.96 0.30 12.82
C VAL A 156 18.07 0.94 11.98
N LYS A 157 19.04 0.14 11.52
CA LYS A 157 20.11 0.59 10.61
C LYS A 157 19.60 0.80 9.19
N GLY A 158 18.54 0.09 8.80
CA GLY A 158 17.96 0.13 7.47
C GLY A 158 18.85 -0.48 6.39
N ASP A 159 19.69 -1.46 6.76
CA ASP A 159 20.74 -2.07 5.94
C ASP A 159 20.86 -3.58 6.20
N TRP A 160 21.56 -4.29 5.31
CA TRP A 160 21.91 -5.70 5.51
C TRP A 160 22.85 -5.87 6.70
N VAL A 161 22.71 -6.99 7.41
CA VAL A 161 23.61 -7.41 8.48
C VAL A 161 24.93 -7.90 7.87
N ALA A 162 26.01 -7.82 8.66
CA ALA A 162 27.32 -8.36 8.28
C ALA A 162 27.22 -9.82 7.77
N PRO A 163 27.98 -10.19 6.71
CA PRO A 163 29.06 -9.43 6.07
C PRO A 163 28.63 -8.44 4.98
N TYR A 164 27.33 -8.28 4.72
CA TYR A 164 26.84 -7.59 3.51
C TYR A 164 26.50 -6.11 3.69
N GLY A 165 26.45 -5.62 4.93
CA GLY A 165 26.17 -4.23 5.28
C GLY A 165 26.52 -3.94 6.74
N LEU A 166 26.01 -2.81 7.24
CA LEU A 166 26.26 -2.27 8.58
C LEU A 166 25.13 -2.57 9.59
N GLY A 167 24.20 -3.46 9.25
CA GLY A 167 23.17 -3.98 10.15
C GLY A 167 23.78 -4.78 11.31
N GLU A 168 23.18 -4.64 12.49
CA GLU A 168 23.64 -5.29 13.73
C GLU A 168 22.65 -6.35 14.22
N THR A 169 21.34 -6.11 14.04
CA THR A 169 20.26 -7.01 14.44
C THR A 169 19.56 -7.60 13.21
N PRO A 170 19.62 -8.91 12.97
CA PRO A 170 18.84 -9.57 11.92
C PRO A 170 17.37 -9.67 12.35
N ASP A 171 16.60 -8.59 12.15
CA ASP A 171 15.17 -8.56 12.41
C ASP A 171 14.42 -9.51 11.47
N PHE A 172 14.75 -9.44 10.19
CA PHE A 172 14.29 -10.35 9.14
C PHE A 172 15.49 -11.13 8.59
N ILE A 173 15.32 -12.44 8.35
CA ILE A 173 16.32 -13.28 7.68
C ILE A 173 15.73 -13.76 6.36
N PHE A 174 16.27 -13.28 5.25
CA PHE A 174 15.84 -13.69 3.92
C PHE A 174 16.73 -14.82 3.39
N ILE A 175 16.13 -15.78 2.67
CA ILE A 175 16.84 -16.72 1.80
C ILE A 175 16.22 -16.61 0.41
N LEU A 176 17.04 -16.29 -0.58
CA LEU A 176 16.63 -16.26 -1.99
C LEU A 176 17.18 -17.49 -2.71
N ASP A 177 16.33 -18.49 -2.89
CA ASP A 177 16.64 -19.63 -3.74
C ASP A 177 16.33 -19.26 -5.19
N CYS A 178 17.34 -19.28 -6.07
CA CYS A 178 17.15 -18.84 -7.46
C CYS A 178 17.93 -19.72 -8.45
N VAL A 179 17.20 -20.30 -9.40
CA VAL A 179 17.74 -21.09 -10.51
C VAL A 179 17.48 -20.34 -11.81
N LEU A 180 18.56 -20.03 -12.54
CA LEU A 180 18.48 -19.42 -13.87
C LEU A 180 18.36 -20.50 -14.95
N GLY A 181 17.49 -20.26 -15.94
CA GLY A 181 17.31 -21.10 -17.12
C GLY A 181 18.02 -20.53 -18.36
N GLU A 182 17.48 -20.83 -19.54
CA GLU A 182 17.96 -20.23 -20.80
C GLU A 182 17.53 -18.76 -20.94
N THR A 183 18.26 -17.99 -21.73
CA THR A 183 17.84 -16.63 -22.11
C THR A 183 16.93 -16.72 -23.36
N ARG A 184 15.72 -16.15 -23.29
CA ARG A 184 14.82 -16.02 -24.46
C ARG A 184 15.54 -15.26 -25.59
N LYS A 185 15.18 -15.51 -26.85
CA LYS A 185 15.63 -14.71 -28.02
C LYS A 185 15.34 -13.19 -27.88
N SER A 186 14.41 -12.80 -27.01
CA SER A 186 14.11 -11.41 -26.66
C SER A 186 15.03 -10.79 -25.60
N GLY A 187 16.06 -11.51 -25.12
CA GLY A 187 16.97 -11.08 -24.07
C GLY A 187 16.43 -11.26 -22.63
N ILE A 188 15.23 -11.82 -22.47
CA ILE A 188 14.64 -12.10 -21.15
C ILE A 188 15.28 -13.36 -20.57
N GLN A 189 15.90 -13.25 -19.39
CA GLN A 189 16.44 -14.38 -18.66
C GLN A 189 15.31 -15.21 -18.04
N MET A 190 15.23 -16.51 -18.34
CA MET A 190 14.31 -17.42 -17.64
C MET A 190 14.82 -17.72 -16.24
N TYR A 191 13.92 -17.90 -15.29
CA TYR A 191 14.27 -18.25 -13.91
C TYR A 191 13.12 -18.93 -13.17
N ASN A 192 13.46 -19.62 -12.09
CA ASN A 192 12.55 -19.95 -11.00
C ASN A 192 13.20 -19.47 -9.69
N ALA A 193 12.48 -18.67 -8.91
CA ALA A 193 13.02 -18.03 -7.71
C ALA A 193 11.99 -18.02 -6.57
N THR A 194 12.39 -18.49 -5.39
CA THR A 194 11.60 -18.43 -4.16
C THR A 194 12.30 -17.52 -3.16
N LEU A 195 11.59 -16.51 -2.66
CA LEU A 195 12.04 -15.72 -1.52
C LEU A 195 11.39 -16.28 -0.25
N SER A 196 12.21 -16.82 0.64
CA SER A 196 11.80 -17.26 1.98
C SER A 196 12.21 -16.22 3.02
N LEU A 197 11.38 -16.05 4.04
CA LEU A 197 11.60 -15.18 5.20
C LEU A 197 11.46 -16.00 6.49
N SER A 198 12.43 -15.87 7.39
CA SER A 198 12.42 -16.37 8.77
C SER A 198 12.96 -15.31 9.74
N PHE A 199 13.03 -15.66 11.03
CA PHE A 199 13.32 -14.71 12.12
C PHE A 199 14.31 -15.28 13.12
N SER A 200 14.91 -14.41 13.92
CA SER A 200 15.98 -14.76 14.85
C SER A 200 15.51 -15.41 16.15
N ASN A 201 14.25 -15.18 16.56
CA ASN A 201 13.69 -15.73 17.80
C ASN A 201 12.46 -16.59 17.50
N GLU A 202 12.19 -17.58 18.35
CA GLU A 202 11.09 -18.56 18.19
C GLU A 202 9.70 -17.93 18.05
N ASP A 203 9.46 -16.83 18.78
CA ASP A 203 8.20 -16.09 18.79
C ASP A 203 8.20 -14.85 17.88
N ASP A 204 9.27 -14.62 17.13
CA ASP A 204 9.24 -13.61 16.07
C ASP A 204 8.43 -14.15 14.87
N GLY A 205 7.83 -13.25 14.10
CA GLY A 205 7.01 -13.67 12.96
C GLY A 205 6.37 -12.53 12.19
N ILE A 206 5.72 -12.91 11.09
CA ILE A 206 4.98 -12.03 10.19
C ILE A 206 3.54 -12.51 10.03
N GLN A 207 2.60 -11.59 9.88
CA GLN A 207 1.20 -11.87 9.67
C GLN A 207 0.69 -11.04 8.49
N GLU A 208 0.15 -11.73 7.49
CA GLU A 208 -0.49 -11.09 6.34
C GLU A 208 -1.80 -10.41 6.76
N VAL A 209 -2.02 -9.20 6.23
CA VAL A 209 -3.26 -8.45 6.35
C VAL A 209 -3.63 -7.90 4.98
N ILE A 210 -4.85 -8.17 4.55
CA ILE A 210 -5.42 -7.61 3.32
C ILE A 210 -6.02 -6.25 3.67
N ASP A 211 -5.73 -5.22 2.88
CA ASP A 211 -6.33 -3.89 3.06
C ASP A 211 -7.86 -3.97 2.91
N ASN A 212 -8.60 -3.28 3.77
CA ASN A 212 -10.05 -3.37 3.76
C ASN A 212 -10.59 -2.45 2.65
N PRO A 213 -11.53 -2.90 1.78
CA PRO A 213 -12.16 -2.02 0.81
C PRO A 213 -12.80 -0.75 1.42
N ARG A 214 -13.16 -0.78 2.72
CA ARG A 214 -13.68 0.40 3.44
C ARG A 214 -12.61 1.45 3.80
N THR A 215 -11.32 1.11 3.74
CA THR A 215 -10.20 2.04 3.91
C THR A 215 -9.66 2.59 2.60
N GLU A 216 -10.27 2.24 1.45
CA GLU A 216 -9.93 2.73 0.12
C GLU A 216 -9.99 4.26 0.03
N GLY A 217 -8.80 4.86 0.19
CA GLY A 217 -8.56 6.28 0.06
C GLY A 217 -7.83 6.91 1.23
N SER A 218 -7.97 6.38 2.45
CA SER A 218 -7.28 6.93 3.61
C SER A 218 -5.77 6.86 3.39
N VAL A 219 -5.04 7.95 3.64
CA VAL A 219 -3.57 7.90 3.67
C VAL A 219 -3.08 6.96 4.78
N TYR A 220 -3.91 6.75 5.81
CA TYR A 220 -3.69 5.76 6.86
C TYR A 220 -4.55 4.51 6.61
N ARG A 221 -3.96 3.48 5.99
CA ARG A 221 -4.71 2.32 5.49
C ARG A 221 -4.87 1.20 6.52
N LEU A 222 -3.76 0.75 7.10
CA LEU A 222 -3.71 -0.45 7.93
C LEU A 222 -4.34 -0.26 9.32
N PRO A 223 -4.74 -1.35 10.01
CA PRO A 223 -5.27 -1.31 11.37
C PRO A 223 -4.38 -0.52 12.36
N ARG A 224 -5.02 0.14 13.34
CA ARG A 224 -4.32 1.02 14.31
C ARG A 224 -3.30 0.31 15.19
N TYR A 225 -3.55 -0.97 15.47
CA TYR A 225 -2.70 -1.79 16.30
C TYR A 225 -2.28 -3.05 15.54
N ALA A 226 -0.99 -3.40 15.63
CA ALA A 226 -0.52 -4.71 15.23
C ALA A 226 -1.24 -5.81 16.05
N PRO A 227 -1.53 -6.99 15.49
CA PRO A 227 -2.18 -8.08 16.22
C PRO A 227 -1.39 -8.55 17.46
N GLU A 228 -2.06 -9.24 18.38
CA GLU A 228 -1.38 -9.88 19.52
C GLU A 228 -0.80 -11.24 19.14
N ASN A 229 -1.55 -11.98 18.33
CA ASN A 229 -1.36 -13.38 17.98
C ASN A 229 -1.64 -13.60 16.49
N GLY A 230 -1.17 -14.73 15.94
CA GLY A 230 -1.34 -15.08 14.52
C GLY A 230 -0.09 -14.86 13.65
N TYR A 231 1.04 -14.51 14.27
CA TYR A 231 2.33 -14.40 13.62
C TYR A 231 2.85 -15.77 13.16
N MET A 232 3.24 -15.86 11.89
CA MET A 232 3.89 -17.02 11.30
C MET A 232 5.41 -16.86 11.39
N SER A 233 6.10 -17.89 11.91
CA SER A 233 7.57 -17.92 12.03
C SER A 233 8.31 -18.08 10.70
N ASN A 234 7.57 -18.26 9.60
CA ASN A 234 8.10 -18.30 8.25
C ASN A 234 7.07 -17.77 7.24
N TRP A 235 7.55 -17.17 6.17
CA TRP A 235 6.77 -16.76 5.00
C TRP A 235 7.56 -17.07 3.73
N LYS A 236 6.88 -17.26 2.60
CA LYS A 236 7.52 -17.41 1.30
C LYS A 236 6.63 -16.93 0.17
N SER A 237 7.26 -16.49 -0.92
CA SER A 237 6.63 -16.21 -2.22
C SER A 237 7.52 -16.75 -3.33
N SER A 238 6.92 -17.19 -4.43
CA SER A 238 7.62 -17.66 -5.62
C SER A 238 7.34 -16.78 -6.83
N THR A 239 8.33 -16.66 -7.71
CA THR A 239 8.14 -16.10 -9.07
C THR A 239 8.98 -16.87 -10.08
N SER A 240 8.46 -16.98 -11.30
CA SER A 240 9.12 -17.66 -12.41
C SER A 240 8.90 -16.92 -13.72
N ALA A 241 9.89 -17.00 -14.60
CA ALA A 241 9.78 -16.58 -16.00
C ALA A 241 10.11 -17.77 -16.90
N ASP A 242 9.13 -18.25 -17.66
CA ASP A 242 9.31 -19.35 -18.62
C ASP A 242 9.54 -18.80 -20.04
N LEU A 243 9.11 -19.47 -21.12
CA LEU A 243 9.16 -18.92 -22.49
C LEU A 243 7.98 -18.01 -22.86
N LYS A 244 6.85 -18.10 -22.15
CA LYS A 244 5.53 -17.55 -22.51
C LYS A 244 5.04 -16.47 -21.55
N SER A 245 5.23 -16.62 -20.25
CA SER A 245 4.75 -15.70 -19.22
C SER A 245 5.82 -15.36 -18.17
N VAL A 246 5.47 -14.45 -17.27
CA VAL A 246 6.08 -14.30 -15.95
C VAL A 246 4.95 -14.56 -14.96
N ASN A 247 5.16 -15.47 -14.01
CA ASN A 247 4.19 -15.86 -12.99
C ASN A 247 4.73 -15.41 -11.62
N CYS A 248 3.86 -14.91 -10.75
CA CYS A 248 4.26 -14.37 -9.45
C CYS A 248 3.16 -14.58 -8.40
N GLU A 249 3.58 -14.85 -7.17
CA GLU A 249 2.70 -15.14 -6.02
C GLU A 249 2.64 -13.94 -5.07
N TYR A 250 2.02 -12.83 -5.52
CA TYR A 250 1.67 -11.69 -4.67
C TYR A 250 0.29 -11.15 -5.03
N ALA A 251 -0.39 -10.57 -4.03
CA ALA A 251 -1.63 -9.81 -4.23
C ALA A 251 -1.34 -8.31 -4.06
N GLU A 252 -2.01 -7.45 -4.83
CA GLU A 252 -1.74 -6.00 -4.83
C GLU A 252 -2.19 -5.31 -3.51
N ASP A 253 -3.16 -5.91 -2.83
CA ASP A 253 -3.73 -5.54 -1.53
C ASP A 253 -3.02 -6.22 -0.33
N GLN A 254 -2.00 -7.04 -0.59
CA GLN A 254 -1.20 -7.69 0.43
C GLN A 254 -0.39 -6.66 1.23
N ASN A 255 -0.50 -6.73 2.54
CA ASN A 255 0.29 -5.97 3.51
C ASN A 255 0.65 -6.90 4.66
N PHE A 256 1.53 -6.46 5.57
CA PHE A 256 1.92 -7.28 6.72
C PHE A 256 2.04 -6.50 8.01
N PHE A 257 1.76 -7.16 9.12
CA PHE A 257 2.34 -6.83 10.43
C PHE A 257 3.46 -7.80 10.75
N PHE A 258 4.43 -7.37 11.55
CA PHE A 258 5.48 -8.25 12.06
C PHE A 258 5.76 -7.99 13.55
N ARG A 259 6.28 -9.02 14.21
CA ARG A 259 6.73 -9.03 15.60
C ARG A 259 8.17 -9.55 15.60
N VAL A 260 9.11 -8.78 16.12
CA VAL A 260 10.55 -9.11 16.14
C VAL A 260 11.18 -8.77 17.48
N ARG A 261 12.40 -9.26 17.72
CA ARG A 261 13.18 -9.00 18.94
C ARG A 261 12.47 -9.47 20.21
N THR A 262 11.69 -10.56 20.12
CA THR A 262 11.01 -11.15 21.27
C THR A 262 11.99 -11.58 22.35
N LYS A 263 11.63 -11.35 23.61
CA LYS A 263 12.36 -11.84 24.79
C LYS A 263 11.39 -12.58 25.70
N LYS A 264 11.82 -13.71 26.23
CA LYS A 264 11.03 -14.57 27.12
C LYS A 264 11.49 -14.46 28.57
N ASP A 265 10.57 -14.69 29.51
CA ASP A 265 10.92 -15.04 30.90
C ASP A 265 11.34 -16.53 31.02
N MET A 266 11.64 -16.98 32.23
CA MET A 266 12.01 -18.37 32.51
C MET A 266 10.85 -19.37 32.30
N ASP A 267 9.60 -18.89 32.29
CA ASP A 267 8.40 -19.67 32.03
C ASP A 267 8.08 -19.74 30.52
N GLY A 268 8.91 -19.12 29.67
CA GLY A 268 8.74 -19.05 28.22
C GLY A 268 7.73 -18.00 27.73
N ARG A 269 7.21 -17.13 28.61
CA ARG A 269 6.26 -16.06 28.22
C ARG A 269 7.00 -14.88 27.62
N ILE A 270 6.45 -14.30 26.55
CA ILE A 270 6.99 -13.07 25.96
C ILE A 270 6.81 -11.90 26.95
N ILE A 271 7.92 -11.31 27.38
CA ILE A 271 7.97 -10.12 28.26
C ILE A 271 8.33 -8.84 27.50
N SER A 272 8.89 -8.96 26.30
CA SER A 272 9.27 -7.85 25.43
C SER A 272 9.15 -8.29 23.98
N ALA A 273 8.58 -7.45 23.12
CA ALA A 273 8.64 -7.58 21.66
C ALA A 273 8.61 -6.20 21.01
N ASN A 274 9.19 -6.06 19.82
CA ASN A 274 8.96 -4.88 18.97
C ASN A 274 8.03 -5.26 17.82
N TYR A 275 7.20 -4.31 17.40
CA TYR A 275 6.20 -4.50 16.36
C TYR A 275 6.49 -3.61 15.15
N GLY A 276 5.98 -4.00 14.00
CA GLY A 276 6.03 -3.16 12.81
C GLY A 276 5.02 -3.58 11.77
N LYS A 277 5.03 -2.87 10.64
CA LYS A 277 4.20 -3.17 9.48
C LYS A 277 4.96 -2.96 8.18
N ILE A 278 4.51 -3.64 7.14
CA ILE A 278 4.97 -3.48 5.75
C ILE A 278 3.76 -3.08 4.92
N ARG A 279 3.91 -2.01 4.14
CA ARG A 279 2.87 -1.48 3.25
C ARG A 279 3.12 -1.93 1.81
N GLY A 280 2.17 -2.69 1.27
CA GLY A 280 2.29 -3.41 0.00
C GLY A 280 3.02 -4.76 0.14
N PRO A 281 3.05 -5.56 -0.94
CA PRO A 281 3.67 -6.87 -0.95
C PRO A 281 5.20 -6.79 -0.79
N LEU A 282 5.80 -7.89 -0.32
CA LEU A 282 7.24 -8.14 -0.35
C LEU A 282 7.68 -8.50 -1.78
N PHE A 283 7.71 -7.49 -2.65
CA PHE A 283 7.96 -7.66 -4.08
C PHE A 283 9.47 -7.80 -4.37
N TYR A 284 9.83 -8.75 -5.23
CA TYR A 284 11.20 -8.90 -5.73
C TYR A 284 11.24 -9.13 -7.25
N GLU A 285 12.27 -8.58 -7.90
CA GLU A 285 12.48 -8.65 -9.35
C GLU A 285 13.86 -9.25 -9.64
N VAL A 286 13.89 -10.41 -10.30
CA VAL A 286 15.14 -11.06 -10.74
C VAL A 286 15.65 -10.35 -12.00
N LEU A 287 16.85 -9.76 -11.91
CA LEU A 287 17.49 -9.00 -12.99
C LEU A 287 18.86 -9.58 -13.32
N SER A 288 19.40 -9.21 -14.48
CA SER A 288 20.75 -9.61 -14.93
C SER A 288 21.89 -9.19 -13.97
N ARG A 289 21.64 -8.20 -13.12
CA ARG A 289 22.56 -7.68 -12.09
C ARG A 289 22.27 -8.18 -10.68
N GLY A 290 21.46 -9.24 -10.54
CA GLY A 290 20.98 -9.76 -9.26
C GLY A 290 19.53 -9.40 -8.97
N THR A 291 18.99 -9.94 -7.89
CA THR A 291 17.57 -9.78 -7.52
C THR A 291 17.36 -8.55 -6.66
N SER A 292 16.50 -7.64 -7.11
CA SER A 292 16.14 -6.44 -6.33
C SER A 292 14.92 -6.70 -5.44
N LEU A 293 14.90 -6.10 -4.25
CA LEU A 293 13.83 -6.22 -3.25
C LEU A 293 13.16 -4.86 -3.03
N GLN A 294 11.84 -4.84 -3.04
CA GLN A 294 11.01 -3.69 -2.68
C GLN A 294 10.24 -3.98 -1.40
N MET A 295 10.31 -3.05 -0.45
CA MET A 295 9.61 -3.12 0.83
C MET A 295 9.43 -1.69 1.36
N ILE A 296 8.25 -1.36 1.89
CA ILE A 296 8.02 -0.12 2.65
C ILE A 296 7.68 -0.53 4.07
N TYR A 297 8.65 -0.45 4.99
CA TYR A 297 8.45 -0.87 6.37
C TYR A 297 8.34 0.34 7.32
N TYR A 298 7.71 0.08 8.46
CA TYR A 298 7.62 0.96 9.62
C TYR A 298 7.86 0.10 10.85
N PHE A 299 8.91 0.39 11.60
CA PHE A 299 9.31 -0.36 12.79
C PHE A 299 9.12 0.49 14.05
N ASN A 300 8.25 0.04 14.96
CA ASN A 300 7.99 0.72 16.22
C ASN A 300 9.15 0.45 17.20
N PRO A 301 9.91 1.48 17.62
CA PRO A 301 11.03 1.34 18.55
C PRO A 301 10.60 0.97 19.97
N ASN A 302 9.36 1.27 20.35
CA ASN A 302 8.85 1.11 21.72
C ASN A 302 8.55 -0.38 22.00
N PRO A 303 9.21 -1.02 22.96
CA PRO A 303 8.91 -2.41 23.31
C PRO A 303 7.48 -2.56 23.85
N ASN A 304 6.80 -3.63 23.46
CA ASN A 304 5.42 -3.99 23.78
C ASN A 304 4.33 -3.01 23.28
N ASP A 305 4.71 -1.94 22.58
CA ASP A 305 3.76 -1.03 21.96
C ASP A 305 3.31 -1.58 20.60
N ARG A 306 2.01 -1.86 20.49
CA ARG A 306 1.37 -2.34 19.25
C ARG A 306 0.89 -1.20 18.35
N ASN A 307 1.01 0.06 18.76
CA ASN A 307 0.54 1.23 17.99
C ASN A 307 1.26 1.34 16.64
N MET A 308 0.48 1.50 15.57
CA MET A 308 0.92 1.54 14.18
C MET A 308 0.62 2.87 13.48
N GLU A 309 0.26 3.94 14.21
CA GLU A 309 0.25 5.32 13.69
C GLU A 309 1.68 5.88 13.64
N TYR A 310 2.26 5.95 12.45
CA TYR A 310 3.57 6.57 12.23
C TYR A 310 3.44 8.10 12.07
N ASP A 311 4.34 8.85 12.70
CA ASP A 311 4.50 10.28 12.49
C ASP A 311 5.57 10.58 11.42
N PRO A 312 5.19 10.96 10.18
CA PRO A 312 6.15 11.25 9.11
C PRO A 312 7.02 12.49 9.36
N LYS A 313 6.73 13.30 10.38
CA LYS A 313 7.60 14.42 10.80
C LYS A 313 8.71 13.98 11.76
N ARG A 314 8.61 12.78 12.33
CA ARG A 314 9.56 12.20 13.30
C ARG A 314 10.05 10.82 12.87
N ASN A 315 10.46 10.68 11.61
CA ASN A 315 11.16 9.48 11.15
C ASN A 315 12.51 9.35 11.89
N MET A 316 12.78 8.16 12.42
CA MET A 316 14.01 7.85 13.15
C MET A 316 15.11 7.25 12.27
N SER A 317 14.80 6.88 11.02
CA SER A 317 15.81 6.40 10.06
C SER A 317 16.67 7.56 9.55
N GLU A 318 17.96 7.50 9.83
CA GLU A 318 18.94 8.51 9.42
C GLU A 318 19.38 8.36 7.96
N ASN A 319 19.97 9.42 7.40
CA ASN A 319 20.67 9.41 6.10
C ASN A 319 19.86 8.94 4.87
N LEU A 320 18.52 8.88 4.98
CA LEU A 320 17.62 8.48 3.89
C LEU A 320 17.75 9.40 2.66
N ARG A 321 18.02 8.78 1.50
CA ARG A 321 17.88 9.41 0.18
C ARG A 321 16.43 9.83 -0.04
N THR A 322 16.19 10.83 -0.88
CA THR A 322 14.84 11.35 -1.16
C THR A 322 13.82 10.28 -1.55
N GLY A 323 14.25 9.24 -2.29
CA GLY A 323 13.39 8.12 -2.70
C GLY A 323 13.12 7.06 -1.61
N GLU A 324 13.93 7.04 -0.54
CA GLU A 324 13.79 6.09 0.58
C GLU A 324 12.89 6.64 1.71
N ARG A 325 12.60 7.95 1.70
CA ARG A 325 11.74 8.60 2.71
C ARG A 325 10.29 8.17 2.61
N VAL A 326 9.69 7.93 3.77
CA VAL A 326 8.28 7.59 3.92
C VAL A 326 7.53 8.78 4.52
N ASN A 327 6.65 9.39 3.73
CA ASN A 327 5.96 10.66 4.05
C ASN A 327 4.49 10.49 4.44
N GLU A 328 4.02 9.25 4.52
CA GLU A 328 2.63 8.86 4.81
C GLU A 328 2.63 7.87 6.00
N PRO A 329 1.55 7.82 6.79
CA PRO A 329 1.45 7.01 8.00
C PRO A 329 1.25 5.50 7.75
#